data_AF-S4Y0N9-F1
#
_entry.id   AF-S4Y0N9-F1
#
_cell.length_a   1.000
_cell.length_b   1.000
_cell.length_c   1.000
_cell.angle_alpha   90.00
_cell.angle_beta   90.00
_cell.angle_gamma   90.00
#
_symmetry.space_group_name_H-M   'P 1'
#
loop_
_entity.id
_entity.type
_entity.pdbx_description
1 polymer ?
#
loop_
_entity_poly.entity_id
_entity_poly.type
_entity_poly.pdbx_seq_one_letter_code
_entity_poly.pdbx_strand_id
1 'polypeptide(L)' 'MRTTGASLRVARWERHSWERDARHPMMGLLGSLRFKGPVGVFRPLLEAAALTLIGKCTSHGLGRLHVDAPDPSPPR' A
#
# COMPACT_ATOMS: atom_id res chain seq x y z
N MET A 1 -4.03 8.29 -16.83
CA MET A 1 -4.49 7.89 -15.47
C MET A 1 -4.29 9.09 -14.56
N ARG A 2 -5.24 9.40 -13.67
CA ARG A 2 -5.11 10.48 -12.68
C ARG A 2 -5.59 10.05 -11.30
N THR A 3 -5.01 10.62 -10.26
CA THR A 3 -5.50 10.48 -8.89
C THR A 3 -6.70 11.41 -8.67
N THR A 4 -7.79 10.90 -8.12
CA THR A 4 -9.03 11.65 -7.83
C THR A 4 -9.36 11.71 -6.35
N GLY A 5 -8.65 10.96 -5.52
CA GLY A 5 -8.79 11.00 -4.06
C GLY A 5 -7.54 10.46 -3.39
N ALA A 6 -7.17 11.05 -2.27
CA ALA A 6 -6.03 10.61 -1.47
C ALA A 6 -6.32 10.89 0.00
N SER A 7 -6.18 9.87 0.84
CA SER A 7 -6.14 10.00 2.29
C SER A 7 -4.91 9.27 2.74
N LEU A 8 -3.86 10.01 3.07
CA LEU A 8 -2.55 9.44 3.39
C LEU A 8 -2.02 10.08 4.66
N ARG A 9 -1.43 9.26 5.54
CA ARG A 9 -0.72 9.72 6.72
C ARG A 9 0.62 9.02 6.85
N VAL A 10 1.61 9.76 7.31
CA VAL A 10 2.88 9.19 7.71
C VAL A 10 2.66 8.45 9.04
N ALA A 11 3.03 7.18 9.07
CA ALA A 11 3.10 6.38 10.28
C ALA A 11 4.55 6.31 10.73
N ARG A 12 4.79 6.54 12.01
CA ARG A 12 6.10 6.40 12.66
C ARG A 12 5.96 5.43 13.82
N TRP A 13 6.92 4.53 13.96
CA TRP A 13 6.96 3.55 15.04
C TRP A 13 8.40 3.12 15.28
N GLU A 14 8.62 2.30 16.31
CA GLU A 14 9.92 1.67 16.56
C GLU A 14 9.84 0.16 16.40
N ARG A 15 10.93 -0.44 15.92
CA ARG A 15 11.11 -1.90 15.92
C ARG A 15 12.29 -2.24 16.81
N HIS A 16 12.07 -3.08 17.82
CA HIS A 16 13.17 -3.68 18.58
C HIS A 16 13.78 -4.84 17.79
N SER A 17 15.10 -4.86 17.73
CA SER A 17 15.90 -5.93 17.13
C SER A 17 16.56 -6.73 18.25
N TRP A 18 16.06 -7.94 18.47
CA TRP A 18 16.60 -8.85 19.49
C TRP A 18 18.07 -9.21 19.25
N GLU A 19 18.48 -9.41 17.99
CA GLU A 19 19.85 -9.79 17.63
C GLU A 19 20.88 -8.72 18.00
N ARG A 20 20.49 -7.44 17.95
CA ARG A 20 21.39 -6.31 18.18
C ARG A 20 21.09 -5.54 19.47
N ASP A 21 20.10 -6.01 20.21
CA ASP A 21 19.44 -5.31 21.32
C ASP A 21 19.28 -3.80 21.08
N ALA A 22 18.69 -3.46 19.93
CA ALA A 22 18.61 -2.08 19.46
C ALA A 22 17.18 -1.72 19.02
N ARG A 23 16.78 -0.47 19.24
CA ARG A 23 15.51 0.09 18.71
C ARG A 23 15.80 0.84 17.42
N HIS A 24 15.12 0.45 16.36
CA HIS A 24 15.22 1.09 15.05
C HIS A 24 13.99 1.98 14.81
N PRO A 25 14.18 3.28 14.51
CA PRO A 25 13.08 4.13 14.10
C PRO A 25 12.60 3.69 12.72
N MET A 26 11.28 3.58 12.58
CA MET A 26 10.62 3.16 11.36
C MET A 26 9.64 4.24 10.90
N MET A 27 9.46 4.31 9.59
CA MET A 27 8.49 5.18 8.95
C MET A 27 7.82 4.45 7.78
N GLY A 28 6.55 4.75 7.56
CA GLY A 28 5.77 4.23 6.45
C GLY A 28 4.61 5.15 6.12
N LEU A 29 3.88 4.78 5.08
CA LEU A 29 2.70 5.49 4.62
C LEU A 29 1.49 4.58 4.82
N LEU A 30 0.43 5.12 5.41
CA LEU A 30 -0.85 4.44 5.57
C LEU A 30 -1.95 5.27 4.92
N GLY A 31 -2.91 4.59 4.30
CA GLY A 31 -4.09 5.22 3.76
C GLY A 31 -4.53 4.63 2.43
N SER A 32 -5.20 5.44 1.61
CA SER A 32 -5.82 5.03 0.36
C SER A 32 -5.63 6.07 -0.75
N LEU A 33 -5.62 5.57 -1.97
CA LEU A 33 -5.58 6.36 -3.20
C LEU A 33 -6.71 5.90 -4.12
N ARG A 34 -7.39 6.85 -4.74
CA ARG A 34 -8.40 6.59 -5.79
C ARG A 34 -7.89 7.09 -7.12
N PHE A 35 -7.93 6.23 -8.12
CA PHE A 35 -7.49 6.54 -9.47
C PHE A 35 -8.66 6.49 -10.45
N LYS A 36 -8.64 7.36 -11.46
CA LYS A 36 -9.60 7.36 -12.58
C LYS A 36 -8.86 7.29 -13.92
N GLY A 37 -9.43 6.52 -14.85
CA GLY A 37 -8.90 6.26 -16.19
C GLY A 37 -8.68 4.77 -16.44
N PRO A 38 -7.88 4.38 -17.45
CA PRO A 38 -7.63 2.98 -17.80
C PRO A 38 -6.67 2.30 -16.80
N VAL A 39 -7.05 2.25 -15.51
CA VAL A 39 -6.22 1.70 -14.42
C VAL A 39 -6.21 0.17 -14.44
N GLY A 40 -7.23 -0.44 -15.06
CA GLY A 40 -7.37 -1.89 -15.17
C GLY A 40 -6.14 -2.60 -15.76
N VAL A 41 -5.36 -1.92 -16.61
CA VAL A 41 -4.11 -2.48 -17.18
C VAL A 41 -3.06 -2.82 -16.11
N PHE A 42 -3.12 -2.18 -14.95
CA PHE A 42 -2.22 -2.44 -13.83
C PHE A 42 -2.82 -3.42 -12.80
N ARG A 43 -4.07 -3.86 -12.98
CA ARG A 43 -4.76 -4.72 -12.01
C ARG A 43 -3.99 -6.00 -11.71
N PRO A 44 -3.43 -6.75 -12.68
CA PRO A 44 -2.65 -7.94 -12.37
C PRO A 44 -1.43 -7.65 -11.47
N LEU A 45 -0.76 -6.51 -11.69
CA LEU A 45 0.38 -6.09 -10.87
C LEU A 45 -0.06 -5.68 -9.46
N LEU A 46 -1.20 -4.99 -9.33
CA LEU A 46 -1.75 -4.59 -8.04
C LEU A 46 -2.23 -5.81 -7.23
N GLU A 47 -2.83 -6.80 -7.89
CA GLU A 47 -3.23 -8.07 -7.26
C GLU A 47 -2.01 -8.89 -6.83
N ALA A 48 -0.99 -9.00 -7.68
CA ALA A 48 0.28 -9.63 -7.29
C ALA A 48 0.90 -8.93 -6.08
N ALA A 49 0.93 -7.59 -6.09
CA ALA A 49 1.42 -6.77 -4.99
C ALA A 49 0.61 -6.94 -3.68
N ALA A 50 -0.70 -7.19 -3.77
CA ALA A 50 -1.52 -7.52 -2.60
C ALA A 50 -1.12 -8.86 -1.96
N LEU A 51 -0.67 -9.82 -2.78
CA LEU A 51 -0.20 -11.14 -2.33
C LEU A 51 1.25 -11.10 -1.82
N THR A 52 2.14 -10.42 -2.54
CA THR A 52 3.58 -10.43 -2.26
C THR A 52 4.03 -9.32 -1.32
N LEU A 53 3.14 -8.37 -1.01
CA LEU A 53 3.46 -7.10 -0.39
C LEU A 53 4.40 -6.25 -1.27
N ILE A 54 4.55 -4.96 -0.95
CA ILE A 54 5.37 -4.03 -1.74
C ILE A 54 6.29 -3.14 -0.90
N GLY A 55 7.42 -2.77 -1.51
CA GLY A 55 8.40 -1.87 -0.91
C GLY A 55 9.43 -2.59 -0.04
N LYS A 56 9.93 -1.90 0.99
CA LYS A 56 11.01 -2.42 1.85
C LYS A 56 10.44 -3.18 3.04
N CYS A 57 11.20 -4.16 3.52
CA CYS A 57 10.88 -4.92 4.75
C CYS A 57 9.55 -5.70 4.67
N THR A 58 9.18 -6.21 3.50
CA THR A 58 7.98 -7.03 3.29
C THR A 58 8.00 -8.31 4.13
N SER A 59 9.17 -8.91 4.37
CA SER A 59 9.34 -10.06 5.29
C SER A 59 8.93 -9.76 6.74
N HIS A 60 8.85 -8.48 7.13
CA HIS A 60 8.35 -8.05 8.45
C HIS A 60 6.83 -7.72 8.41
N GLY A 61 6.12 -8.12 7.35
CA GLY A 61 4.69 -7.89 7.19
C GLY A 61 4.28 -6.48 6.76
N LEU A 62 5.25 -5.64 6.36
CA LEU A 62 5.02 -4.27 5.86
C LEU A 62 4.70 -4.26 4.37
N GLY A 63 4.13 -3.16 3.87
CA GLY A 63 3.84 -3.03 2.44
C GLY A 63 2.55 -3.70 2.00
N ARG A 64 1.64 -3.97 2.95
CA ARG A 64 0.31 -4.50 2.66
C ARG A 64 -0.50 -3.48 1.87
N LEU A 65 -1.23 -3.97 0.88
CA LEU A 65 -2.21 -3.19 0.14
C LEU A 65 -3.47 -4.02 -0.08
N HIS A 66 -4.57 -3.32 -0.29
CA HIS A 66 -5.84 -3.89 -0.73
C HIS A 66 -6.27 -3.16 -1.99
N VAL A 67 -6.82 -3.91 -2.96
CA VAL A 67 -7.37 -3.35 -4.19
C VAL A 67 -8.88 -3.54 -4.13
N ASP A 68 -9.61 -2.45 -3.98
CA ASP A 68 -11.07 -2.51 -4.01
C ASP A 68 -11.55 -2.92 -5.41
N ALA A 69 -12.67 -3.65 -5.46
CA ALA A 69 -13.33 -3.95 -6.72
C ALA A 69 -13.67 -2.64 -7.47
N PRO A 70 -13.61 -2.63 -8.82
CA PRO A 70 -14.11 -1.49 -9.57
C PRO A 70 -15.58 -1.23 -9.19
N ASP A 71 -15.92 0.04 -9.01
CA ASP A 71 -17.29 0.45 -8.75
C ASP A 71 -18.19 -0.08 -9.89
N PRO A 72 -19.20 -0.92 -9.62
CA PRO A 72 -20.07 -1.50 -10.64
C PRO A 72 -21.00 -0.46 -11.28
N SER A 73 -21.00 0.78 -10.80
CA SER A 73 -21.84 1.85 -11.34
C SER A 73 -21.57 2.09 -12.83
N PRO A 74 -22.60 2.00 -13.71
CA PRO A 74 -22.42 2.30 -15.12
C PRO A 74 -21.96 3.76 -15.30
N PRO A 75 -21.17 4.06 -16.34
CA PRO A 75 -20.88 5.45 -16.68
C PRO A 75 -22.20 6.18 -16.94
N ARG A 76 -22.48 7.21 -16.14
CA ARG A 76 -23.55 8.18 -16.40
C ARG A 76 -23.17 9.09 -17.56
#